data_AF-A0A6J1MLW4-F1
#
_entry.id   AF-A0A6J1MLW4-F1
#
_cell.length_a   1.000
_cell.length_b   1.000
_cell.length_c   1.000
_cell.angle_alpha   90.00
_cell.angle_beta   90.00
_cell.angle_gamma   90.00
#
_symmetry.space_group_name_H-M   'P 1'
#
loop_
_entity.id
_entity.type
_entity.pdbx_description
1 polymer ?
#
loop_
_entity_poly.entity_id
_entity_poly.type
_entity_poly.pdbx_seq_one_letter_code
_entity_poly.pdbx_strand_id
1 'polypeptide(L)'
;MKTNLSYKCLAPHLLNLRIAGCFYIDQKSPKLYKILHLIFIGVTFVFMLIFVTQQALKVFEVRHNMDKVMETMFLFLTHTDSIYKQVVTLKRADKIQELLDIMKGPFFNQGEPDHEKYFKETTRHGKILLQADNYMALCTCFLWVLYPFILHVQGKPTVFAIWLPYDSNIDPNFYLTALYVWTLTSWLAFCNTTMDVTVAFLLAQCKTQLAILSNNLIYFVERSKKESDAKKENFGEVVRLRFENLVKHHVQILYFADQIQEIFGGVLTYQFLISGWILCTSLYRLVDSDPATVQFWSMVLYICCILMQVSLYTYYGNEVTHESLNLMESAYFMNWLDTSLIHRHHLIFFMERVKKPILPVAGFIVPLSNKTFVSIVKSSYSFYALLRNTGKN
;
A
#
# COMPACT_ATOMS: atom_id res chain seq x y z
N MET A 1 -30.19 -6.06 7.80
CA MET A 1 -28.83 -6.52 7.46
C MET A 1 -27.89 -5.32 7.56
N LYS A 2 -27.45 -4.98 8.78
CA LYS A 2 -26.54 -3.84 9.01
C LYS A 2 -25.26 -4.08 8.22
N THR A 3 -24.95 -3.16 7.32
CA THR A 3 -23.93 -3.30 6.29
C THR A 3 -22.54 -3.25 6.92
N ASN A 4 -21.70 -4.26 6.67
CA ASN A 4 -20.26 -4.24 7.00
C ASN A 4 -19.56 -3.19 6.13
N LEU A 5 -19.77 -1.90 6.44
CA LEU A 5 -19.29 -0.77 5.68
C LEU A 5 -17.77 -0.79 5.58
N SER A 6 -17.06 -1.00 6.70
CA SER A 6 -15.59 -1.06 6.72
C SER A 6 -15.04 -2.10 5.74
N TYR A 7 -15.60 -3.31 5.74
CA TYR A 7 -15.23 -4.36 4.78
C TYR A 7 -15.61 -4.02 3.33
N LYS A 8 -16.80 -3.45 3.10
CA LYS A 8 -17.25 -3.07 1.75
C LYS A 8 -16.32 -2.04 1.10
N CYS A 9 -15.68 -1.18 1.89
CA CYS A 9 -14.69 -0.23 1.38
C CYS A 9 -13.51 -0.92 0.68
N LEU A 10 -13.13 -2.12 1.12
CA LEU A 10 -12.01 -2.90 0.58
C LEU A 10 -12.40 -3.77 -0.64
N ALA A 11 -13.69 -3.90 -0.95
CA ALA A 11 -14.15 -4.79 -2.02
C ALA A 11 -13.48 -4.51 -3.39
N PRO A 12 -13.26 -3.26 -3.84
CA PRO A 12 -12.53 -2.98 -5.08
C PRO A 12 -11.07 -3.44 -5.04
N HIS A 13 -10.41 -3.29 -3.90
CA HIS A 13 -9.02 -3.71 -3.69
C HIS A 13 -8.91 -5.24 -3.75
N LEU A 14 -9.80 -5.95 -3.03
CA LEU A 14 -9.85 -7.42 -3.05
C LEU A 14 -10.20 -7.97 -4.44
N LEU A 15 -11.07 -7.28 -5.18
CA LEU A 15 -11.39 -7.66 -6.56
C LEU A 15 -10.14 -7.56 -7.44
N ASN A 16 -9.43 -6.43 -7.41
CA ASN A 16 -8.20 -6.27 -8.19
C ASN A 16 -7.12 -7.27 -7.78
N LEU A 17 -6.93 -7.53 -6.48
CA LEU A 17 -5.98 -8.53 -6.00
C LEU A 17 -6.31 -9.94 -6.49
N ARG A 18 -7.59 -10.31 -6.55
CA ARG A 18 -8.03 -11.60 -7.09
C ARG A 18 -7.81 -11.65 -8.60
N ILE A 19 -8.20 -10.61 -9.34
CA ILE A 19 -7.97 -10.51 -10.79
C ILE A 19 -6.47 -10.63 -11.10
N ALA A 20 -5.61 -9.96 -10.31
CA ALA A 20 -4.16 -10.01 -10.43
C ALA A 20 -3.54 -11.37 -10.07
N GLY A 21 -4.29 -12.31 -9.48
CA GLY A 21 -3.73 -13.56 -8.96
C GLY A 21 -2.84 -13.37 -7.73
N CYS A 22 -3.02 -12.28 -6.99
CA CYS A 22 -2.27 -11.95 -5.77
C CYS A 22 -3.00 -12.37 -4.49
N PHE A 23 -4.28 -12.74 -4.56
CA PHE A 23 -5.05 -13.17 -3.40
C PHE A 23 -6.06 -14.27 -3.75
N TYR A 24 -6.40 -15.09 -2.75
CA TYR A 24 -7.35 -16.18 -2.90
C TYR A 24 -8.79 -15.65 -3.08
N ILE A 25 -9.58 -16.40 -3.86
CA ILE A 25 -11.02 -16.17 -3.95
C ILE A 25 -11.75 -16.60 -2.67
N ASP A 26 -12.99 -16.15 -2.53
CA ASP A 26 -13.81 -16.41 -1.35
C ASP A 26 -13.95 -17.93 -1.07
N GLN A 27 -13.85 -18.31 0.20
CA GLN A 27 -14.09 -19.68 0.65
C GLN A 27 -15.51 -20.17 0.37
N LYS A 28 -16.47 -19.29 0.10
CA LYS A 28 -17.84 -19.68 -0.29
C LYS A 28 -17.97 -20.08 -1.76
N SER A 29 -16.96 -19.85 -2.58
CA SER A 29 -17.00 -20.17 -4.01
C SER A 29 -17.03 -21.68 -4.30
N PRO A 30 -17.57 -22.10 -5.47
CA PRO A 30 -17.57 -23.50 -5.89
C PRO A 30 -16.17 -24.11 -5.92
N LYS A 31 -16.05 -25.41 -5.61
CA LYS A 31 -14.76 -26.13 -5.57
C LYS A 31 -13.98 -26.02 -6.88
N LEU A 32 -14.64 -26.19 -8.03
CA LEU A 32 -14.00 -26.09 -9.35
C LEU A 32 -13.41 -24.69 -9.59
N TYR A 33 -14.16 -23.65 -9.26
CA TYR A 33 -13.71 -22.27 -9.43
C TYR A 33 -12.48 -21.96 -8.55
N LYS A 34 -12.40 -22.51 -7.33
CA LYS A 34 -11.20 -22.42 -6.48
C LYS A 34 -9.99 -23.12 -7.09
N ILE A 35 -10.17 -24.33 -7.61
CA ILE A 35 -9.08 -25.07 -8.24
C ILE A 35 -8.56 -24.31 -9.45
N LEU A 36 -9.45 -23.82 -10.33
CA LEU A 36 -9.08 -23.02 -11.49
C LEU A 36 -8.35 -21.74 -11.10
N HIS A 37 -8.81 -21.06 -10.04
CA HIS A 37 -8.15 -19.85 -9.53
C HIS A 37 -6.77 -20.13 -8.94
N LEU A 38 -6.60 -21.26 -8.25
CA LEU A 38 -5.28 -21.68 -7.73
C LEU A 38 -4.31 -22.00 -8.87
N ILE A 39 -4.79 -22.68 -9.92
CA ILE A 39 -3.99 -22.92 -11.13
C ILE A 39 -3.61 -21.57 -11.75
N PHE A 40 -4.56 -20.64 -11.87
CA PHE A 40 -4.29 -19.29 -12.38
C PHE A 40 -3.22 -18.56 -11.57
N ILE A 41 -3.31 -18.53 -10.24
CA ILE A 41 -2.29 -17.94 -9.35
C ILE A 41 -0.92 -18.60 -9.60
N GLY A 42 -0.87 -19.94 -9.68
CA GLY A 42 0.37 -20.68 -9.92
C GLY A 42 0.99 -20.34 -11.27
N VAL A 43 0.18 -20.29 -12.33
CA VAL A 43 0.61 -19.96 -13.69
C VAL A 43 1.15 -18.52 -13.74
N THR A 44 0.41 -17.54 -13.22
CA THR A 44 0.87 -16.14 -13.25
C THR A 44 2.16 -15.95 -12.44
N PHE A 45 2.28 -16.60 -11.29
CA PHE A 45 3.49 -16.56 -10.47
C PHE A 45 4.71 -17.18 -11.20
N VAL A 46 4.53 -18.31 -11.88
CA VAL A 46 5.61 -18.94 -12.68
C VAL A 46 6.06 -18.02 -13.81
N PHE A 47 5.12 -17.39 -14.54
CA PHE A 47 5.48 -16.43 -15.60
C PHE A 47 6.25 -15.23 -15.05
N MET A 48 5.86 -14.69 -13.90
CA MET A 48 6.60 -13.60 -13.24
C MET A 48 8.02 -14.03 -12.84
N LEU A 49 8.20 -15.24 -12.29
CA LEU A 49 9.52 -15.77 -11.93
C LEU A 49 10.42 -15.95 -13.16
N ILE A 50 9.88 -16.48 -14.26
CA ILE A 50 10.61 -16.62 -15.52
C ILE A 50 11.07 -15.24 -16.00
N PHE A 51 10.17 -14.25 -15.98
CA PHE A 51 10.47 -12.90 -16.43
C PHE A 51 11.57 -12.23 -15.59
N VAL A 52 11.49 -12.33 -14.26
CA VAL A 52 12.52 -11.77 -13.37
C VAL A 52 13.84 -12.53 -13.51
N THR A 53 13.81 -13.83 -13.80
CA THR A 53 15.02 -14.59 -14.13
C THR A 53 15.65 -14.10 -15.43
N GLN A 54 14.86 -13.83 -16.47
CA GLN A 54 15.35 -13.23 -17.72
C GLN A 54 15.96 -11.84 -17.50
N GLN A 55 15.40 -11.04 -16.58
CA GLN A 55 15.98 -9.76 -16.18
C GLN A 55 17.31 -9.95 -15.43
N ALA A 56 17.39 -10.90 -14.50
CA ALA A 56 18.62 -11.22 -13.78
C ALA A 56 19.73 -11.69 -14.72
N LEU A 57 19.40 -12.54 -15.69
CA LEU A 57 20.33 -12.95 -16.76
C LEU A 57 20.79 -11.76 -17.59
N LYS A 58 19.91 -10.79 -17.88
CA LYS A 58 20.28 -9.59 -18.61
C LYS A 58 21.27 -8.72 -17.83
N VAL A 59 21.01 -8.51 -16.54
CA VAL A 59 21.93 -7.80 -15.63
C VAL A 59 23.28 -8.50 -15.60
N PHE A 60 23.32 -9.83 -15.56
CA PHE A 60 24.55 -10.61 -15.61
C PHE A 60 25.30 -10.47 -16.95
N GLU A 61 24.59 -10.46 -18.08
CA GLU A 61 25.16 -10.25 -19.41
C GLU A 61 25.85 -8.89 -19.52
N VAL A 62 25.19 -7.83 -19.03
CA VAL A 62 25.68 -6.45 -19.14
C VAL A 62 26.58 -6.01 -17.99
N ARG A 63 26.96 -6.91 -17.06
CA ARG A 63 27.68 -6.62 -15.80
C ARG A 63 28.98 -5.81 -15.94
N HIS A 64 29.60 -5.84 -17.11
CA HIS A 64 30.85 -5.12 -17.39
C HIS A 64 30.62 -3.67 -17.82
N ASN A 65 29.37 -3.27 -18.12
CA ASN A 65 29.01 -1.91 -18.49
C ASN A 65 28.05 -1.35 -17.43
N MET A 66 28.59 -0.48 -16.57
CA MET A 66 27.86 0.07 -15.43
C MET A 66 26.62 0.85 -15.84
N ASP A 67 26.65 1.58 -16.96
CA ASP A 67 25.48 2.30 -17.45
C ASP A 67 24.34 1.32 -17.75
N LYS A 68 24.60 0.28 -18.57
CA LYS A 68 23.61 -0.76 -18.91
C LYS A 68 23.10 -1.54 -17.70
N VAL A 69 23.94 -1.76 -16.70
CA VAL A 69 23.53 -2.36 -15.42
C VAL A 69 22.51 -1.45 -14.74
N MET A 70 22.78 -0.16 -14.61
CA MET A 70 21.86 0.80 -14.00
C MET A 70 20.54 0.89 -14.78
N GLU A 71 20.58 0.78 -16.12
CA GLU A 71 19.38 0.74 -16.97
C GLU A 71 18.53 -0.53 -16.82
N THR A 72 19.11 -1.63 -16.37
CA THR A 72 18.40 -2.91 -16.22
C THR A 72 17.97 -3.15 -14.76
N MET A 73 18.70 -2.60 -13.79
CA MET A 73 18.48 -2.83 -12.37
C MET A 73 17.18 -2.22 -11.83
N PHE A 74 16.71 -1.05 -12.27
CA PHE A 74 15.50 -0.46 -11.65
C PHE A 74 14.24 -1.29 -11.91
N LEU A 75 14.09 -1.83 -13.13
CA LEU A 75 12.99 -2.76 -13.47
C LEU A 75 13.11 -4.05 -12.68
N PHE A 76 14.32 -4.61 -12.63
CA PHE A 76 14.60 -5.83 -11.90
C PHE A 76 14.23 -5.68 -10.42
N LEU A 77 14.71 -4.62 -9.76
CA LEU A 77 14.43 -4.36 -8.35
C LEU A 77 12.94 -4.13 -8.07
N THR A 78 12.24 -3.42 -8.96
CA THR A 78 10.79 -3.23 -8.84
C THR A 78 10.04 -4.55 -8.91
N HIS A 79 10.43 -5.44 -9.82
CA HIS A 79 9.76 -6.73 -9.96
C HIS A 79 10.12 -7.72 -8.86
N THR A 80 11.35 -7.69 -8.33
CA THR A 80 11.70 -8.50 -7.15
C THR A 80 10.90 -8.07 -5.92
N ASP A 81 10.63 -6.78 -5.77
CA ASP A 81 9.77 -6.25 -4.72
C ASP A 81 8.30 -6.67 -4.88
N SER A 82 7.77 -6.60 -6.10
CA SER A 82 6.42 -7.13 -6.42
C SER A 82 6.30 -8.64 -6.09
N ILE A 83 7.31 -9.45 -6.46
CA ILE A 83 7.33 -10.89 -6.12
C ILE A 83 7.37 -11.09 -4.61
N TYR A 84 8.20 -10.33 -3.88
CA TYR A 84 8.29 -10.43 -2.43
C TYR A 84 6.94 -10.12 -1.77
N LYS A 85 6.25 -9.05 -2.21
CA LYS A 85 4.88 -8.70 -1.78
C LYS A 85 3.89 -9.82 -2.05
N GLN A 86 3.91 -10.41 -3.25
CA GLN A 86 2.99 -11.48 -3.61
C GLN A 86 3.22 -12.73 -2.76
N VAL A 87 4.49 -13.13 -2.54
CA VAL A 87 4.84 -14.25 -1.67
C VAL A 87 4.36 -14.02 -0.24
N VAL A 88 4.57 -12.82 0.32
CA VAL A 88 4.10 -12.48 1.67
C VAL A 88 2.58 -12.51 1.74
N THR A 89 1.88 -11.91 0.76
CA THR A 89 0.42 -11.86 0.71
C THR A 89 -0.20 -13.26 0.63
N LEU A 90 0.38 -14.16 -0.16
CA LEU A 90 -0.10 -15.54 -0.29
C LEU A 90 0.24 -16.41 0.93
N LYS A 91 1.44 -16.27 1.50
CA LYS A 91 1.86 -17.04 2.70
C LYS A 91 1.19 -16.57 3.99
N ARG A 92 0.85 -15.29 4.08
CA ARG A 92 0.17 -14.67 5.24
C ARG A 92 -1.32 -14.48 4.98
N ALA A 93 -1.89 -15.15 3.99
CA ALA A 93 -3.29 -14.99 3.62
C ALA A 93 -4.26 -15.25 4.78
N ASP A 94 -3.95 -16.19 5.68
CA ASP A 94 -4.78 -16.47 6.87
C ASP A 94 -4.81 -15.27 7.83
N LYS A 95 -3.67 -14.60 8.05
CA LYS A 95 -3.60 -13.38 8.87
C LYS A 95 -4.28 -12.19 8.19
N ILE A 96 -4.15 -12.07 6.86
CA ILE A 96 -4.90 -11.07 6.10
C ILE A 96 -6.40 -11.35 6.23
N GLN A 97 -6.83 -12.62 6.18
CA GLN A 97 -8.23 -13.00 6.37
C GLN A 97 -8.73 -12.61 7.77
N GLU A 98 -7.90 -12.77 8.81
CA GLU A 98 -8.19 -12.30 10.16
C GLU A 98 -8.40 -10.77 10.21
N LEU A 99 -7.56 -9.98 9.54
CA LEU A 99 -7.77 -8.53 9.39
C LEU A 99 -9.13 -8.23 8.74
N LEU A 100 -9.49 -8.97 7.68
CA LEU A 100 -10.78 -8.81 7.00
C LEU A 100 -11.95 -9.17 7.92
N ASP A 101 -11.79 -10.14 8.80
CA ASP A 101 -12.82 -10.56 9.73
C ASP A 101 -12.98 -9.57 10.89
N ILE A 102 -11.89 -8.94 11.35
CA ILE A 102 -11.95 -7.77 12.25
C ILE A 102 -12.75 -6.63 11.59
N MET A 103 -12.48 -6.33 10.32
CA MET A 103 -13.21 -5.30 9.56
C MET A 103 -14.69 -5.63 9.33
N LYS A 104 -15.09 -6.89 9.42
CA LYS A 104 -16.52 -7.31 9.42
C LYS A 104 -17.13 -7.31 10.82
N GLY A 105 -16.29 -7.23 11.86
CA GLY A 105 -16.70 -7.27 13.25
C GLY A 105 -17.56 -6.08 13.69
N PRO A 106 -18.28 -6.22 14.82
CA PRO A 106 -19.21 -5.20 15.29
C PRO A 106 -18.53 -3.89 15.69
N PHE A 107 -17.31 -3.94 16.24
CA PHE A 107 -16.59 -2.73 16.66
C PHE A 107 -16.10 -1.88 15.49
N PHE A 108 -15.82 -2.49 14.33
CA PHE A 108 -15.45 -1.75 13.11
C PHE A 108 -16.67 -1.29 12.30
N ASN A 109 -17.87 -1.75 12.64
CA ASN A 109 -19.13 -1.41 11.99
C ASN A 109 -20.17 -0.98 13.01
N GLN A 110 -19.78 -0.02 13.86
CA GLN A 110 -20.67 0.61 14.81
C GLN A 110 -21.83 1.28 14.07
N GLY A 111 -23.03 1.18 14.63
CA GLY A 111 -24.27 1.56 13.94
C GLY A 111 -24.63 3.04 14.00
N GLU A 112 -23.70 3.91 14.37
CA GLU A 112 -23.98 5.34 14.52
C GLU A 112 -23.97 6.03 13.14
N PRO A 113 -24.95 6.89 12.81
CA PRO A 113 -25.04 7.53 11.49
C PRO A 113 -23.81 8.34 11.11
N ASP A 114 -23.19 9.02 12.09
CA ASP A 114 -22.04 9.89 11.88
C ASP A 114 -20.79 9.11 11.42
N HIS A 115 -20.72 7.82 11.75
CA HIS A 115 -19.59 6.95 11.37
C HIS A 115 -19.56 6.69 9.86
N GLU A 116 -20.72 6.70 9.19
CA GLU A 116 -20.82 6.43 7.75
C GLU A 116 -20.04 7.45 6.92
N LYS A 117 -19.99 8.71 7.37
CA LYS A 117 -19.24 9.78 6.70
C LYS A 117 -17.76 9.43 6.59
N TYR A 118 -17.16 8.95 7.69
CA TYR A 118 -15.75 8.55 7.71
C TYR A 118 -15.47 7.40 6.75
N PHE A 119 -16.31 6.37 6.73
CA PHE A 119 -16.16 5.26 5.79
C PHE A 119 -16.30 5.69 4.32
N LYS A 120 -17.29 6.55 4.01
CA LYS A 120 -17.49 7.06 2.65
C LYS A 120 -16.28 7.85 2.15
N GLU A 121 -15.72 8.71 3.00
CA GLU A 121 -14.53 9.50 2.65
C GLU A 121 -13.31 8.60 2.39
N THR A 122 -13.02 7.66 3.30
CA THR A 122 -11.92 6.71 3.14
C THR A 122 -12.09 5.85 1.90
N THR A 123 -13.31 5.36 1.64
CA THR A 123 -13.61 4.56 0.43
C THR A 123 -13.36 5.36 -0.84
N ARG A 124 -13.83 6.61 -0.87
CA ARG A 124 -13.67 7.47 -2.03
C ARG A 124 -12.19 7.71 -2.32
N HIS A 125 -11.41 8.08 -1.30
CA HIS A 125 -9.97 8.29 -1.47
C HIS A 125 -9.26 6.99 -1.88
N GLY A 126 -9.54 5.86 -1.22
CA GLY A 126 -8.96 4.56 -1.57
C GLY A 126 -9.24 4.13 -3.02
N LYS A 127 -10.48 4.32 -3.49
CA LYS A 127 -10.84 4.01 -4.88
C LYS A 127 -10.14 4.91 -5.90
N ILE A 128 -10.08 6.22 -5.64
CA ILE A 128 -9.39 7.18 -6.51
C ILE A 128 -7.91 6.83 -6.60
N LEU A 129 -7.26 6.59 -5.46
CA LEU A 129 -5.85 6.21 -5.39
C LEU A 129 -5.59 4.89 -6.12
N LEU A 130 -6.43 3.87 -5.90
CA LEU A 130 -6.30 2.59 -6.58
C LEU A 130 -6.41 2.72 -8.11
N GLN A 131 -7.33 3.55 -8.60
CA GLN A 131 -7.50 3.78 -10.02
C GLN A 131 -6.33 4.62 -10.58
N ALA A 132 -6.00 5.73 -9.94
CA ALA A 132 -4.94 6.63 -10.38
C ALA A 132 -3.58 5.92 -10.46
N ASP A 133 -3.19 5.17 -9.43
CA ASP A 133 -1.91 4.44 -9.42
C ASP A 133 -1.86 3.36 -10.50
N ASN A 134 -2.94 2.59 -10.67
CA ASN A 134 -3.01 1.57 -11.72
C ASN A 134 -2.95 2.18 -13.13
N TYR A 135 -3.70 3.26 -13.39
CA TYR A 135 -3.66 3.94 -14.69
C TYR A 135 -2.29 4.57 -14.96
N MET A 136 -1.68 5.19 -13.96
CA MET A 136 -0.35 5.79 -14.09
C MET A 136 0.71 4.73 -14.39
N ALA A 137 0.66 3.58 -13.70
CA ALA A 137 1.58 2.47 -13.94
C ALA A 137 1.39 1.85 -15.33
N LEU A 138 0.15 1.57 -15.75
CA LEU A 138 -0.13 1.03 -17.09
C LEU A 138 0.25 2.00 -18.21
N CYS A 139 0.04 3.30 -18.01
CA CYS A 139 0.50 4.34 -18.94
C CYS A 139 2.03 4.32 -19.07
N THR A 140 2.75 4.21 -17.94
CA THR A 140 4.21 4.10 -17.92
C THR A 140 4.69 2.86 -18.70
N CYS A 141 4.09 1.69 -18.45
CA CYS A 141 4.42 0.46 -19.17
C CYS A 141 4.15 0.56 -20.67
N PHE A 142 3.08 1.24 -21.08
CA PHE A 142 2.79 1.49 -22.48
C PHE A 142 3.88 2.34 -23.14
N LEU A 143 4.32 3.44 -22.50
CA LEU A 143 5.38 4.30 -23.04
C LEU A 143 6.73 3.56 -23.17
N TRP A 144 7.04 2.64 -22.24
CA TRP A 144 8.25 1.82 -22.31
C TRP A 144 8.30 0.85 -23.49
N VAL A 145 7.15 0.47 -24.04
CA VAL A 145 7.08 -0.38 -25.25
C VAL A 145 6.95 0.48 -26.51
N LEU A 146 6.29 1.64 -26.40
CA LEU A 146 6.17 2.61 -27.47
C LEU A 146 7.55 3.13 -27.92
N TYR A 147 8.46 3.40 -26.98
CA TYR A 147 9.79 3.91 -27.32
C TYR A 147 10.63 2.94 -28.18
N PRO A 148 10.83 1.67 -27.80
CA PRO A 148 11.45 0.67 -28.67
C PRO A 148 10.72 0.50 -30.01
N PHE A 149 9.39 0.56 -30.02
CA PHE A 149 8.62 0.45 -31.25
C PHE A 149 8.94 1.58 -32.24
N ILE A 150 9.03 2.83 -31.77
CA ILE A 150 9.43 3.98 -32.59
C ILE A 150 10.84 3.79 -33.15
N LEU A 151 11.78 3.31 -32.33
CA LEU A 151 13.15 3.05 -32.76
C LEU A 151 13.22 1.97 -33.85
N HIS A 152 12.47 0.87 -33.69
CA HIS A 152 12.42 -0.21 -34.68
C HIS A 152 11.88 0.26 -36.02
N VAL A 153 10.80 1.05 -36.02
CA VAL A 153 10.23 1.66 -37.25
C VAL A 153 11.23 2.62 -37.92
N GLN A 154 12.09 3.28 -37.15
CA GLN A 154 13.18 4.11 -37.66
C GLN A 154 14.39 3.30 -38.17
N GLY A 155 14.34 1.97 -38.13
CA GLY A 155 15.45 1.08 -38.49
C GLY A 155 16.62 1.12 -37.49
N LYS A 156 16.38 1.59 -36.26
CA LYS A 156 17.41 1.62 -35.20
C LYS A 156 17.32 0.36 -34.35
N PRO A 157 18.46 -0.24 -33.98
CA PRO A 157 18.47 -1.40 -33.11
C PRO A 157 17.94 -1.05 -31.72
N THR A 158 17.15 -1.95 -31.15
CA THR A 158 16.52 -1.84 -29.84
C THR A 158 17.07 -2.90 -28.89
N VAL A 159 17.15 -2.54 -27.61
CA VAL A 159 17.58 -3.45 -26.54
C VAL A 159 16.47 -3.52 -25.51
N PHE A 160 15.89 -4.71 -25.37
CA PHE A 160 14.97 -4.99 -24.28
C PHE A 160 15.74 -5.26 -22.99
N ALA A 161 15.18 -4.86 -21.85
CA ALA A 161 15.77 -5.08 -20.53
C ALA A 161 15.63 -6.54 -20.02
N ILE A 162 15.59 -7.50 -20.93
CA ILE A 162 15.50 -8.93 -20.65
C ILE A 162 16.50 -9.69 -21.52
N TRP A 163 16.93 -10.85 -21.05
CA TRP A 163 17.73 -11.77 -21.83
C TRP A 163 16.83 -12.62 -22.74
N LEU A 164 17.25 -12.78 -24.00
CA LEU A 164 16.55 -13.57 -25.00
C LEU A 164 17.55 -14.49 -25.72
N PRO A 165 17.16 -15.73 -26.05
CA PRO A 165 18.02 -16.67 -26.76
C PRO A 165 18.10 -16.42 -28.29
N TYR A 166 17.48 -15.36 -28.78
CA TYR A 166 17.41 -15.00 -30.19
C TYR A 166 17.55 -13.47 -30.37
N ASP A 167 17.83 -13.04 -31.61
CA ASP A 167 17.87 -11.61 -31.93
C ASP A 167 16.44 -11.05 -32.02
N SER A 168 16.14 -10.10 -31.14
CA SER A 168 14.85 -9.41 -31.07
C SER A 168 14.68 -8.32 -32.13
N ASN A 169 15.72 -7.95 -32.89
CA ASN A 169 15.62 -6.91 -33.91
C ASN A 169 15.20 -7.44 -35.30
N ILE A 170 15.04 -8.76 -35.44
CA ILE A 170 14.63 -9.39 -36.69
C ILE A 170 13.10 -9.59 -36.69
N ASP A 171 12.42 -9.22 -37.76
CA ASP A 171 10.98 -9.48 -37.92
C ASP A 171 10.74 -10.97 -38.23
N PRO A 172 9.74 -11.64 -37.61
CA PRO A 172 8.69 -11.11 -36.72
C PRO A 172 9.02 -11.13 -35.21
N ASN A 173 10.24 -11.51 -34.83
CA ASN A 173 10.63 -11.70 -33.42
C ASN A 173 10.53 -10.41 -32.60
N PHE A 174 10.76 -9.25 -33.22
CA PHE A 174 10.59 -7.95 -32.56
C PHE A 174 9.18 -7.77 -32.00
N TYR A 175 8.16 -7.96 -32.83
CA TYR A 175 6.76 -7.76 -32.43
C TYR A 175 6.33 -8.75 -31.35
N LEU A 176 6.77 -10.01 -31.45
CA LEU A 176 6.51 -11.02 -30.43
C LEU A 176 7.17 -10.67 -29.08
N THR A 177 8.41 -10.18 -29.13
CA THR A 177 9.14 -9.74 -27.93
C THR A 177 8.50 -8.52 -27.29
N ALA A 178 8.14 -7.52 -28.09
CA ALA A 178 7.49 -6.31 -27.62
C ALA A 178 6.14 -6.63 -26.94
N LEU A 179 5.33 -7.51 -27.53
CA LEU A 179 4.06 -7.98 -26.96
C LEU A 179 4.27 -8.75 -25.65
N TYR A 180 5.27 -9.64 -25.61
CA TYR A 180 5.64 -10.40 -24.41
C TYR A 180 6.07 -9.49 -23.26
N VAL A 181 7.01 -8.58 -23.51
CA VAL A 181 7.50 -7.62 -22.53
C VAL A 181 6.37 -6.72 -22.04
N TRP A 182 5.56 -6.18 -22.95
CA TRP A 182 4.45 -5.31 -22.58
C TRP A 182 3.44 -6.02 -21.67
N THR A 183 3.08 -7.25 -22.02
CA THR A 183 2.08 -8.01 -21.27
C THR A 183 2.57 -8.33 -19.86
N LEU A 184 3.80 -8.83 -19.73
CA LEU A 184 4.34 -9.20 -18.42
C LEU A 184 4.67 -7.98 -17.55
N THR A 185 5.25 -6.92 -18.11
CA THR A 185 5.53 -5.69 -17.36
C THR A 185 4.23 -5.02 -16.89
N SER A 186 3.21 -4.93 -17.75
CA SER A 186 1.92 -4.36 -17.38
C SER A 186 1.21 -5.21 -16.31
N TRP A 187 1.29 -6.53 -16.41
CA TRP A 187 0.73 -7.43 -15.40
C TRP A 187 1.43 -7.30 -14.05
N LEU A 188 2.77 -7.32 -14.03
CA LEU A 188 3.59 -7.11 -12.83
C LEU A 188 3.34 -5.74 -12.19
N ALA A 189 3.23 -4.69 -13.02
CA ALA A 189 2.94 -3.34 -12.56
C ALA A 189 1.57 -3.27 -11.89
N PHE A 190 0.53 -3.82 -12.53
CA PHE A 190 -0.83 -3.88 -11.97
C PHE A 190 -0.88 -4.66 -10.65
N CYS A 191 -0.15 -5.78 -10.55
CA CYS A 191 -0.02 -6.55 -9.32
C CYS A 191 0.63 -5.69 -8.21
N ASN A 192 1.78 -5.07 -8.52
CA ASN A 192 2.54 -4.27 -7.57
C ASN A 192 1.73 -3.11 -7.00
N THR A 193 1.17 -2.26 -7.87
CA THR A 193 0.38 -1.09 -7.45
C THR A 193 -0.88 -1.50 -6.69
N THR A 194 -1.56 -2.56 -7.11
CA THR A 194 -2.74 -3.04 -6.39
C THR A 194 -2.39 -3.52 -4.98
N MET A 195 -1.28 -4.24 -4.81
CA MET A 195 -0.80 -4.65 -3.48
C MET A 195 -0.43 -3.43 -2.63
N ASP A 196 0.33 -2.48 -3.20
CA ASP A 196 0.76 -1.27 -2.49
C ASP A 196 -0.41 -0.45 -1.95
N VAL A 197 -1.36 -0.14 -2.84
CA VAL A 197 -2.54 0.63 -2.47
C VAL A 197 -3.40 -0.14 -1.47
N THR A 198 -3.46 -1.48 -1.54
CA THR A 198 -4.21 -2.28 -0.55
C THR A 198 -3.60 -2.20 0.83
N VAL A 199 -2.28 -2.33 0.96
CA VAL A 199 -1.58 -2.20 2.26
C VAL A 199 -1.74 -0.78 2.82
N ALA A 200 -1.58 0.24 1.97
CA ALA A 200 -1.84 1.63 2.35
C ALA A 200 -3.30 1.84 2.82
N PHE A 201 -4.26 1.18 2.18
CA PHE A 201 -5.67 1.25 2.57
C PHE A 201 -5.96 0.58 3.92
N LEU A 202 -5.26 -0.50 4.28
CA LEU A 202 -5.37 -1.09 5.62
C LEU A 202 -4.91 -0.10 6.70
N LEU A 203 -3.83 0.66 6.46
CA LEU A 203 -3.42 1.76 7.34
C LEU A 203 -4.47 2.87 7.38
N ALA A 204 -5.07 3.22 6.23
CA ALA A 204 -6.16 4.18 6.16
C ALA A 204 -7.39 3.72 6.97
N GLN A 205 -7.70 2.42 7.01
CA GLN A 205 -8.76 1.89 7.87
C GLN A 205 -8.42 2.03 9.36
N CYS A 206 -7.16 1.79 9.75
CA CYS A 206 -6.71 2.05 11.12
C CYS A 206 -6.94 3.53 11.51
N LYS A 207 -6.53 4.46 10.63
CA LYS A 207 -6.77 5.91 10.77
C LYS A 207 -8.26 6.22 10.95
N THR A 208 -9.11 5.64 10.11
CA THR A 208 -10.57 5.83 10.16
C THR A 208 -11.17 5.34 11.48
N GLN A 209 -10.73 4.19 11.98
CA GLN A 209 -11.23 3.66 13.25
C GLN A 209 -10.77 4.51 14.45
N LEU A 210 -9.56 5.07 14.40
CA LEU A 210 -9.09 6.03 15.41
C LEU A 210 -9.91 7.32 15.39
N ALA A 211 -10.23 7.85 14.20
CA ALA A 211 -11.09 9.02 14.06
C ALA A 211 -12.53 8.76 14.58
N ILE A 212 -13.08 7.57 14.32
CA ILE A 212 -14.37 7.13 14.88
C ILE A 212 -14.29 7.04 16.41
N LEU A 213 -13.21 6.47 16.95
CA LEU A 213 -12.99 6.38 18.39
C LEU A 213 -12.87 7.77 19.05
N SER A 214 -12.14 8.69 18.42
CA SER A 214 -12.07 10.10 18.82
C SER A 214 -13.46 10.75 18.85
N ASN A 215 -14.25 10.60 17.79
CA ASN A 215 -15.62 11.10 17.74
C ASN A 215 -16.50 10.51 18.87
N ASN A 216 -16.36 9.20 19.11
CA ASN A 216 -17.07 8.52 20.19
C ASN A 216 -16.69 9.02 21.58
N LEU A 217 -15.43 9.42 21.80
CA LEU A 217 -14.96 10.04 23.04
C LEU A 217 -15.59 11.42 23.25
N ILE A 218 -15.55 12.29 22.23
CA ILE A 218 -16.06 13.66 22.31
C ILE A 218 -17.56 13.66 22.65
N TYR A 219 -18.36 12.87 21.94
CA TYR A 219 -19.81 12.78 22.15
C TYR A 219 -20.23 11.72 23.17
N PHE A 220 -19.29 11.17 23.94
CA PHE A 220 -19.50 10.04 24.83
C PHE A 220 -20.65 10.28 25.83
N VAL A 221 -20.60 11.41 26.54
CA VAL A 221 -21.57 11.75 27.59
C VAL A 221 -22.93 12.08 27.01
N GLU A 222 -22.99 12.87 25.94
CA GLU A 222 -24.23 13.24 25.26
C GLU A 222 -24.97 11.98 24.75
N ARG A 223 -24.24 11.08 24.09
CA ARG A 223 -24.80 9.81 23.60
C ARG A 223 -25.23 8.89 24.74
N SER A 224 -24.48 8.88 25.85
CA SER A 224 -24.86 8.11 27.05
C SER A 224 -26.16 8.62 27.68
N LYS A 225 -26.38 9.95 27.74
CA LYS A 225 -27.63 10.54 28.24
C LYS A 225 -28.80 10.17 27.33
N LYS A 226 -28.66 10.37 26.01
CA LYS A 226 -29.67 10.01 25.01
C LYS A 226 -30.05 8.52 25.07
N GLU A 227 -29.09 7.63 25.23
CA GLU A 227 -29.34 6.19 25.33
C GLU A 227 -30.05 5.81 26.64
N SER A 228 -29.64 6.41 27.77
CA SER A 228 -30.29 6.23 29.07
C SER A 228 -31.75 6.68 29.03
N ASP A 229 -32.05 7.85 28.44
CA ASP A 229 -33.41 8.37 28.27
C ASP A 229 -34.26 7.48 27.36
N ALA A 230 -33.71 7.07 26.21
CA ALA A 230 -34.42 6.27 25.22
C ALA A 230 -34.77 4.86 25.73
N LYS A 231 -33.84 4.22 26.46
CA LYS A 231 -34.03 2.86 27.01
C LYS A 231 -34.65 2.86 28.41
N LYS A 232 -34.78 4.02 29.05
CA LYS A 232 -35.13 4.17 30.48
C LYS A 232 -34.21 3.35 31.39
N GLU A 233 -32.93 3.28 31.03
CA GLU A 233 -31.90 2.56 31.77
C GLU A 233 -31.12 3.52 32.69
N ASN A 234 -30.50 2.99 33.75
CA ASN A 234 -29.66 3.78 34.64
C ASN A 234 -28.46 4.38 33.87
N PHE A 235 -28.28 5.70 33.94
CA PHE A 235 -27.19 6.40 33.25
C PHE A 235 -25.81 5.85 33.59
N GLY A 236 -25.56 5.46 34.85
CA GLY A 236 -24.29 4.89 35.28
C GLY A 236 -23.97 3.56 34.58
N GLU A 237 -24.97 2.68 34.42
CA GLU A 237 -24.79 1.41 33.71
C GLU A 237 -24.58 1.61 32.20
N VAL A 238 -25.30 2.56 31.58
CA VAL A 238 -25.10 2.92 30.17
C VAL A 238 -23.67 3.45 29.94
N VAL A 239 -23.22 4.34 30.81
CA VAL A 239 -21.84 4.87 30.78
C VAL A 239 -20.82 3.75 30.93
N ARG A 240 -21.02 2.82 31.88
CA ARG A 240 -20.14 1.67 32.11
C ARG A 240 -20.01 0.80 30.85
N LEU A 241 -21.14 0.37 30.30
CA LEU A 241 -21.17 -0.48 29.10
C LEU A 241 -20.58 0.22 27.88
N ARG A 242 -20.86 1.52 27.69
CA ARG A 242 -20.31 2.31 26.58
C ARG A 242 -18.80 2.48 26.72
N PHE A 243 -18.29 2.72 27.93
CA PHE A 243 -16.85 2.82 28.18
C PHE A 243 -16.15 1.48 27.93
N GLU A 244 -16.72 0.35 28.38
CA GLU A 244 -16.18 -0.99 28.10
C GLU A 244 -16.09 -1.25 26.58
N ASN A 245 -17.12 -0.88 25.81
CA ASN A 245 -17.12 -1.02 24.36
C ASN A 245 -16.08 -0.12 23.68
N LEU A 246 -15.88 1.09 24.20
CA LEU A 246 -14.86 2.03 23.72
C LEU A 246 -13.45 1.47 23.92
N VAL A 247 -13.17 0.92 25.10
CA VAL A 247 -11.88 0.27 25.39
C VAL A 247 -11.67 -0.96 24.51
N LYS A 248 -12.70 -1.80 24.33
CA LYS A 248 -12.63 -2.97 23.44
C LYS A 248 -12.36 -2.57 21.99
N HIS A 249 -12.99 -1.49 21.50
CA HIS A 249 -12.73 -0.95 20.17
C HIS A 249 -11.28 -0.49 20.02
N HIS A 250 -10.75 0.27 20.99
CA HIS A 250 -9.34 0.69 21.00
C HIS A 250 -8.38 -0.50 20.99
N VAL A 251 -8.63 -1.53 21.80
CA VAL A 251 -7.82 -2.76 21.81
C VAL A 251 -7.85 -3.46 20.45
N GLN A 252 -9.00 -3.52 19.78
CA GLN A 252 -9.08 -4.09 18.43
C GLN A 252 -8.32 -3.28 17.40
N ILE A 253 -8.33 -1.94 17.49
CA ILE A 253 -7.52 -1.08 16.60
C ILE A 253 -6.02 -1.35 16.81
N LEU A 254 -5.58 -1.44 18.07
CA LEU A 254 -4.19 -1.77 18.40
C LEU A 254 -3.77 -3.12 17.81
N TYR A 255 -4.61 -4.14 17.98
CA TYR A 255 -4.36 -5.46 17.42
C TYR A 255 -4.33 -5.45 15.88
N PHE A 256 -5.27 -4.73 15.26
CA PHE A 256 -5.32 -4.57 13.81
C PHE A 256 -4.05 -3.90 13.25
N ALA A 257 -3.58 -2.83 13.90
CA ALA A 257 -2.33 -2.14 13.52
C ALA A 257 -1.09 -3.04 13.69
N ASP A 258 -1.02 -3.80 14.78
CA ASP A 258 0.06 -4.74 15.05
C ASP A 258 0.10 -5.89 14.02
N GLN A 259 -1.06 -6.41 13.62
CA GLN A 259 -1.14 -7.43 12.58
C GLN A 259 -0.75 -6.90 11.20
N ILE A 260 -1.10 -5.65 10.83
CA ILE A 260 -0.58 -5.01 9.59
C ILE A 260 0.95 -4.95 9.64
N GLN A 261 1.50 -4.53 10.77
CA GLN A 261 2.93 -4.40 11.01
C GLN A 261 3.66 -5.75 10.93
N GLU A 262 3.07 -6.81 11.49
CA GLU A 262 3.64 -8.16 11.47
C GLU A 262 3.63 -8.77 10.05
N ILE A 263 2.57 -8.53 9.27
CA ILE A 263 2.42 -9.06 7.92
C ILE A 263 3.31 -8.32 6.93
N PHE A 264 3.25 -6.99 6.93
CA PHE A 264 3.85 -6.14 5.88
C PHE A 264 5.11 -5.39 6.33
N GLY A 265 5.53 -5.47 7.60
CA GLY A 265 6.69 -4.74 8.10
C GLY A 265 7.98 -4.98 7.32
N GLY A 266 8.27 -6.24 6.95
CA GLY A 266 9.42 -6.59 6.12
C GLY A 266 9.30 -6.13 4.66
N VAL A 267 8.09 -6.22 4.10
CA VAL A 267 7.75 -5.71 2.76
C VAL A 267 8.04 -4.21 2.68
N LEU A 268 7.58 -3.44 3.65
CA LEU A 268 7.77 -2.00 3.70
C LEU A 268 9.26 -1.61 3.82
N THR A 269 10.05 -2.38 4.56
CA THR A 269 11.50 -2.17 4.63
C THR A 269 12.16 -2.37 3.29
N TYR A 270 11.81 -3.45 2.60
CA TYR A 270 12.36 -3.76 1.28
C TYR A 270 11.98 -2.69 0.26
N GLN A 271 10.70 -2.28 0.24
CA GLN A 271 10.19 -1.18 -0.58
C GLN A 271 10.99 0.11 -0.36
N PHE A 272 11.22 0.52 0.89
CA PHE A 272 11.95 1.77 1.17
C PHE A 272 13.41 1.69 0.73
N LEU A 273 14.09 0.57 0.98
CA LEU A 273 15.47 0.36 0.56
C LEU A 273 15.62 0.42 -0.96
N ILE A 274 14.74 -0.29 -1.68
CA ILE A 274 14.75 -0.32 -3.14
C ILE A 274 14.33 1.02 -3.75
N SER A 275 13.34 1.70 -3.17
CA SER A 275 12.88 3.00 -3.68
C SER A 275 13.98 4.06 -3.70
N GLY A 276 14.86 4.07 -2.69
CA GLY A 276 16.01 4.98 -2.67
C GLY A 276 16.99 4.72 -3.80
N TRP A 277 17.29 3.44 -4.07
CA TRP A 277 18.12 3.03 -5.20
C TRP A 277 17.47 3.43 -6.53
N ILE A 278 16.21 3.04 -6.73
CA ILE A 278 15.45 3.32 -7.96
C ILE A 278 15.37 4.83 -8.24
N LEU A 279 15.07 5.65 -7.23
CA LEU A 279 14.99 7.10 -7.39
C LEU A 279 16.33 7.68 -7.81
N CYS A 280 17.42 7.26 -7.17
CA CYS A 280 18.77 7.69 -7.51
C CYS A 280 19.14 7.33 -8.97
N THR A 281 18.94 6.08 -9.37
CA THR A 281 19.30 5.62 -10.73
C THR A 281 18.40 6.23 -11.80
N SER A 282 17.12 6.43 -11.49
CA SER A 282 16.17 7.03 -12.44
C SER A 282 16.46 8.52 -12.66
N LEU A 283 16.82 9.25 -11.61
CA LEU A 283 17.25 10.66 -11.71
C LEU A 283 18.53 10.80 -12.54
N TYR A 284 19.51 9.91 -12.34
CA TYR A 284 20.72 9.88 -13.15
C TYR A 284 20.40 9.78 -14.65
N ARG A 285 19.52 8.83 -15.02
CA ARG A 285 19.11 8.65 -16.42
C ARG A 285 18.24 9.78 -16.98
N LEU A 286 17.37 10.35 -16.16
CA LEU A 286 16.45 11.40 -16.58
C LEU A 286 17.21 12.65 -17.05
N VAL A 287 18.32 12.97 -16.38
CA VAL A 287 19.11 14.19 -16.63
C VAL A 287 19.83 14.15 -17.98
N ASP A 288 20.22 12.97 -18.45
CA ASP A 288 20.91 12.80 -19.74
C ASP A 288 19.92 12.53 -20.89
N SER A 289 18.62 12.42 -20.60
CA SER A 289 17.57 12.15 -21.59
C SER A 289 17.04 13.46 -22.21
N ASP A 290 16.84 13.46 -23.53
CA ASP A 290 16.24 14.60 -24.25
C ASP A 290 14.75 14.76 -23.88
N PRO A 291 14.31 15.93 -23.38
CA PRO A 291 12.91 16.20 -23.03
C PRO A 291 11.90 16.01 -24.15
N ALA A 292 12.33 16.07 -25.42
CA ALA A 292 11.47 15.83 -26.57
C ALA A 292 11.16 14.33 -26.81
N THR A 293 11.79 13.42 -26.06
CA THR A 293 11.68 11.97 -26.28
C THR A 293 10.63 11.30 -25.40
N VAL A 294 10.02 10.22 -25.91
CA VAL A 294 9.11 9.36 -25.13
C VAL A 294 9.81 8.75 -23.91
N GLN A 295 11.10 8.44 -24.02
CA GLN A 295 11.91 7.91 -22.94
C GLN A 295 11.94 8.85 -21.73
N PHE A 296 12.13 10.16 -21.95
CA PHE A 296 12.14 11.15 -20.87
C PHE A 296 10.81 11.14 -20.10
N TRP A 297 9.68 11.24 -20.80
CA TRP A 297 8.35 11.25 -20.17
C TRP A 297 8.02 9.94 -19.46
N SER A 298 8.44 8.79 -20.02
CA SER A 298 8.29 7.49 -19.36
C SER A 298 9.06 7.42 -18.04
N MET A 299 10.25 8.03 -17.96
CA MET A 299 11.04 8.09 -16.73
C MET A 299 10.46 9.04 -15.69
N VAL A 300 9.92 10.19 -16.12
CA VAL A 300 9.20 11.11 -15.22
C VAL A 300 8.00 10.39 -14.58
N LEU A 301 7.17 9.71 -15.39
CA LEU A 301 6.03 8.98 -14.86
C LEU A 301 6.44 7.83 -13.94
N TYR A 302 7.52 7.14 -14.25
CA TYR A 302 8.07 6.10 -13.38
C TYR A 302 8.53 6.65 -12.02
N ILE A 303 9.27 7.77 -12.01
CA ILE A 303 9.66 8.46 -10.75
C ILE A 303 8.41 8.87 -9.96
N CYS A 304 7.39 9.43 -10.63
CA CYS A 304 6.11 9.76 -10.01
C CYS A 304 5.43 8.52 -9.39
N CYS A 305 5.45 7.36 -10.06
CA CYS A 305 4.91 6.11 -9.52
C CYS A 305 5.61 5.70 -8.22
N ILE A 306 6.94 5.73 -8.20
CA ILE A 306 7.72 5.33 -7.02
C ILE A 306 7.52 6.32 -5.87
N LEU A 307 7.53 7.62 -6.15
CA LEU A 307 7.25 8.66 -5.15
C LEU A 307 5.84 8.50 -4.57
N MET A 308 4.85 8.22 -5.43
CA MET A 308 3.48 7.96 -5.01
C MET A 308 3.41 6.76 -4.07
N GLN A 309 4.00 5.61 -4.43
CA GLN A 309 4.04 4.40 -3.59
C GLN A 309 4.65 4.67 -2.20
N VAL A 310 5.82 5.33 -2.13
CA VAL A 310 6.46 5.64 -0.85
C VAL A 310 5.63 6.65 -0.06
N SER A 311 5.10 7.67 -0.72
CA SER A 311 4.26 8.69 -0.10
C SER A 311 3.01 8.08 0.53
N LEU A 312 2.33 7.14 -0.15
CA LEU A 312 1.13 6.48 0.36
C LEU A 312 1.37 5.82 1.71
N TYR A 313 2.45 5.04 1.83
CA TYR A 313 2.80 4.38 3.09
C TYR A 313 3.11 5.35 4.20
N THR A 314 3.97 6.33 3.91
CA THR A 314 4.41 7.31 4.91
C THR A 314 3.31 8.27 5.33
N TYR A 315 2.41 8.64 4.42
CA TYR A 315 1.26 9.50 4.67
C TYR A 315 0.26 8.80 5.59
N TYR A 316 -0.22 7.61 5.22
CA TYR A 316 -1.20 6.91 6.06
C TYR A 316 -0.60 6.44 7.39
N GLY A 317 0.68 6.06 7.44
CA GLY A 317 1.35 5.79 8.71
C GLY A 317 1.47 7.03 9.60
N ASN A 318 1.74 8.21 9.02
CA ASN A 318 1.75 9.48 9.74
C ASN A 318 0.35 9.83 10.28
N GLU A 319 -0.69 9.66 9.45
CA GLU A 319 -2.07 9.93 9.85
C GLU A 319 -2.56 8.99 10.96
N VAL A 320 -2.17 7.71 10.93
CA VAL A 320 -2.44 6.77 12.05
C VAL A 320 -1.80 7.28 13.34
N THR A 321 -0.54 7.73 13.27
CA THR A 321 0.17 8.29 14.43
C THR A 321 -0.52 9.56 14.93
N HIS A 322 -0.92 10.45 14.02
CA HIS A 322 -1.59 11.70 14.32
C HIS A 322 -2.96 11.48 14.99
N GLU A 323 -3.83 10.65 14.40
CA GLU A 323 -5.14 10.34 14.99
C GLU A 323 -5.01 9.59 16.32
N SER A 324 -3.97 8.77 16.48
CA SER A 324 -3.70 8.10 17.76
C SER A 324 -3.34 9.09 18.86
N LEU A 325 -2.60 10.17 18.55
CA LEU A 325 -2.30 11.23 19.52
C LEU A 325 -3.55 12.05 19.87
N ASN A 326 -4.39 12.32 18.88
CA ASN A 326 -5.66 13.05 19.03
C ASN A 326 -6.66 12.38 19.99
N LEU A 327 -6.53 11.06 20.24
CA LEU A 327 -7.35 10.36 21.24
C LEU A 327 -7.22 10.95 22.64
N MET A 328 -6.02 11.43 23.02
CA MET A 328 -5.81 12.05 24.33
C MET A 328 -6.64 13.34 24.46
N GLU A 329 -6.56 14.20 23.46
CA GLU A 329 -7.28 15.47 23.40
C GLU A 329 -8.79 15.24 23.37
N SER A 330 -9.24 14.27 22.57
CA SER A 330 -10.65 13.85 22.47
C SER A 330 -11.18 13.33 23.81
N ALA A 331 -10.38 12.55 24.54
CA ALA A 331 -10.73 12.07 25.88
C ALA A 331 -10.78 13.22 26.89
N TYR A 332 -9.94 14.24 26.75
CA TYR A 332 -9.92 15.40 27.65
C TYR A 332 -11.16 16.30 27.45
N PHE A 333 -11.56 16.50 26.20
CA PHE A 333 -12.73 17.31 25.84
C PHE A 333 -14.09 16.61 26.02
N MET A 334 -14.11 15.34 26.39
CA MET A 334 -15.37 14.71 26.78
C MET A 334 -15.91 15.43 28.04
N ASN A 335 -17.23 15.55 28.20
CA ASN A 335 -17.85 16.19 29.38
C ASN A 335 -17.74 15.32 30.65
N TRP A 336 -16.54 14.85 31.01
CA TRP A 336 -16.27 13.86 32.06
C TRP A 336 -16.73 14.31 33.45
N LEU A 337 -16.92 15.61 33.68
CA LEU A 337 -17.51 16.16 34.90
C LEU A 337 -18.94 15.65 35.14
N ASP A 338 -19.69 15.31 34.10
CA ASP A 338 -21.05 14.75 34.24
C ASP A 338 -21.05 13.25 34.55
N THR A 339 -19.88 12.61 34.59
CA THR A 339 -19.74 11.18 34.91
C THR A 339 -19.37 10.96 36.38
N SER A 340 -19.74 9.80 36.93
CA SER A 340 -19.40 9.43 38.32
C SER A 340 -17.88 9.33 38.54
N LEU A 341 -17.43 9.46 39.80
CA LEU A 341 -16.01 9.35 40.18
C LEU A 341 -15.30 8.10 39.65
N ILE A 342 -15.95 6.93 39.72
CA ILE A 342 -15.39 5.65 39.24
C ILE A 342 -15.04 5.72 37.75
N HIS A 343 -15.94 6.25 36.94
CA HIS A 343 -15.72 6.42 35.49
C HIS A 343 -14.61 7.44 35.18
N ARG A 344 -14.46 8.50 35.97
CA ARG A 344 -13.35 9.45 35.83
C ARG A 344 -12.00 8.77 36.10
N HIS A 345 -11.91 7.86 37.07
CA HIS A 345 -10.69 7.07 37.29
C HIS A 345 -10.38 6.16 36.10
N HIS A 346 -11.38 5.46 35.56
CA HIS A 346 -11.19 4.65 34.34
C HIS A 346 -10.74 5.48 33.14
N LEU A 347 -11.28 6.67 32.98
CA LEU A 347 -10.86 7.62 31.93
C LEU A 347 -9.39 8.01 32.08
N ILE A 348 -8.91 8.28 33.30
CA ILE A 348 -7.49 8.59 33.55
C ILE A 348 -6.61 7.41 33.10
N PHE A 349 -6.97 6.17 33.44
CA PHE A 349 -6.23 5.00 32.94
C PHE A 349 -6.22 4.91 31.41
N PHE A 350 -7.35 5.20 30.77
CA PHE A 350 -7.42 5.27 29.30
C PHE A 350 -6.51 6.38 28.74
N MET A 351 -6.54 7.59 29.32
CA MET A 351 -5.68 8.71 28.95
C MET A 351 -4.21 8.36 29.08
N GLU A 352 -3.79 7.75 30.20
CA GLU A 352 -2.42 7.26 30.37
C GLU A 352 -2.03 6.22 29.31
N ARG A 353 -2.97 5.35 28.90
CA ARG A 353 -2.70 4.35 27.86
C ARG A 353 -2.52 4.97 26.48
N VAL A 354 -3.33 5.97 26.12
CA VAL A 354 -3.27 6.61 24.78
C VAL A 354 -2.12 7.62 24.64
N LYS A 355 -1.45 8.00 25.74
CA LYS A 355 -0.17 8.75 25.68
C LYS A 355 0.90 8.05 24.84
N LYS A 356 0.86 6.72 24.76
CA LYS A 356 1.69 5.94 23.84
C LYS A 356 0.94 5.75 22.51
N PRO A 357 1.27 6.53 21.46
CA PRO A 357 0.56 6.46 20.19
C PRO A 357 0.88 5.16 19.44
N ILE A 358 0.00 4.83 18.51
CA ILE A 358 0.26 3.81 17.48
C ILE A 358 1.28 4.38 16.50
N LEU A 359 2.47 3.80 16.45
CA LEU A 359 3.55 4.19 15.54
C LEU A 359 3.85 3.04 14.57
N PRO A 360 3.29 3.05 13.35
CA PRO A 360 3.65 2.07 12.33
C PRO A 360 5.13 2.23 11.93
N VAL A 361 5.87 1.13 11.78
CA VAL A 361 7.33 1.12 11.57
C VAL A 361 7.75 0.11 10.50
N ALA A 362 8.41 0.49 9.42
CA ALA A 362 9.00 -0.46 8.48
C ALA A 362 10.15 -1.21 9.18
N GLY A 363 10.08 -2.54 9.19
CA GLY A 363 11.11 -3.42 9.74
C GLY A 363 11.42 -3.20 11.21
N PHE A 364 10.43 -2.75 11.99
CA PHE A 364 10.55 -2.42 13.41
C PHE A 364 11.51 -1.26 13.75
N ILE A 365 12.08 -0.57 12.74
CA ILE A 365 13.12 0.45 12.94
C ILE A 365 12.70 1.80 12.34
N VAL A 366 12.17 1.80 11.11
CA VAL A 366 11.96 3.03 10.35
C VAL A 366 10.50 3.49 10.47
N PRO A 367 10.19 4.62 11.12
CA PRO A 367 8.80 5.06 11.27
C PRO A 367 8.17 5.37 9.91
N LEU A 368 6.91 4.99 9.72
CA LEU A 368 6.12 5.41 8.56
C LEU A 368 5.65 6.85 8.82
N SER A 369 6.46 7.82 8.42
CA SER A 369 6.19 9.23 8.65
C SER A 369 6.54 10.09 7.44
N ASN A 370 5.92 11.27 7.32
CA ASN A 370 6.26 12.23 6.27
C ASN A 370 7.75 12.65 6.34
N LYS A 371 8.36 12.65 7.53
CA LYS A 371 9.80 12.89 7.71
C LYS A 371 10.65 11.81 7.03
N THR A 372 10.22 10.55 7.12
CA THR A 372 10.88 9.42 6.46
C THR A 372 10.82 9.56 4.94
N PHE A 373 9.67 9.95 4.38
CA PHE A 373 9.54 10.24 2.95
C PHE A 373 10.53 11.32 2.49
N VAL A 374 10.55 12.47 3.18
CA VAL A 374 11.50 13.56 2.88
C VAL A 374 12.95 13.07 3.00
N SER A 375 13.25 12.22 3.98
CA SER A 375 14.58 11.63 4.13
C SER A 375 14.96 10.76 2.94
N ILE A 376 14.07 9.87 2.49
CA ILE A 376 14.31 8.99 1.33
C ILE A 376 14.58 9.83 0.08
N VAL A 377 13.76 10.85 -0.18
CA VAL A 377 13.93 11.73 -1.36
C VAL A 377 15.26 12.50 -1.29
N LYS A 378 15.58 13.09 -0.13
CA LYS A 378 16.84 13.82 0.07
C LYS A 378 18.05 12.92 -0.10
N SER A 379 18.04 11.75 0.53
CA SER A 379 19.13 10.77 0.41
C SER A 379 19.32 10.33 -1.05
N SER A 380 18.23 10.03 -1.76
CA SER A 380 18.29 9.64 -3.18
C SER A 380 18.91 10.72 -4.06
N TYR A 381 18.53 11.99 -3.84
CA TYR A 381 19.12 13.13 -4.54
C TYR A 381 20.60 13.33 -4.18
N SER A 382 20.97 13.21 -2.89
CA SER A 382 22.36 13.31 -2.44
C SER A 382 23.25 12.22 -3.07
N PHE A 383 22.77 10.97 -3.12
CA PHE A 383 23.48 9.88 -3.81
C PHE A 383 23.64 10.16 -5.30
N TYR A 384 22.58 10.63 -5.97
CA TYR A 384 22.67 11.05 -7.37
C TYR A 384 23.70 12.17 -7.58
N ALA A 385 23.68 13.22 -6.74
CA ALA A 385 24.61 14.33 -6.84
C ALA A 385 26.07 13.89 -6.65
N LEU A 386 26.31 12.95 -5.72
CA LEU A 386 27.62 12.32 -5.56
C LEU A 386 28.06 11.55 -6.80
N LEU A 387 27.22 10.66 -7.33
CA LEU A 387 27.51 9.89 -8.55
C LEU A 387 27.86 10.80 -9.73
N ARG A 388 27.10 11.89 -9.91
CA ARG A 388 27.35 12.86 -10.97
C ARG A 388 28.66 13.61 -10.81
N ASN A 389 29.05 13.93 -9.58
CA ASN A 389 30.31 14.63 -9.32
C ASN A 389 31.52 13.70 -9.44
N THR A 390 31.39 12.43 -9.09
CA THR A 390 32.47 11.44 -9.22
C THR A 390 32.66 10.95 -10.66
N GLY A 391 31.61 10.90 -11.48
CA GLY A 391 31.68 10.50 -12.90
C GLY A 391 32.21 11.57 -13.85
N LYS A 392 32.56 12.76 -13.34
CA LYS A 392 33.17 13.87 -14.11
C LYS A 392 34.71 13.94 -13.99
N ASN A 393 35.31 13.01 -13.23
CA ASN A 393 36.76 12.79 -13.17
C ASN A 393 37.10 11.50 -13.91
#